data_AF-A0A7R8W9M3-F1
#
_entry.id   AF-A0A7R8W9M3-F1
#
_cell.length_a   1.000
_cell.length_b   1.000
_cell.length_c   1.000
_cell.angle_alpha   90.00
_cell.angle_beta   90.00
_cell.angle_gamma   90.00
#
_symmetry.space_group_name_H-M   'P 1'
#
loop_
_entity.id
_entity.type
_entity.pdbx_description
1 polymer ?
#
loop_
_entity_poly.entity_id
_entity_poly.type
_entity_poly.pdbx_seq_one_letter_code
_entity_poly.pdbx_strand_id
1 'polypeptide(L)'
;MIRNVHEIPLLMRVLDDRVNYGVFLDDASSVLLLQHLIQRENFGDAARASTFLMLQEELDLNPMATTLSLLACHLAVRRGSAVEADEGAKPGLFWEYEEPPAEEEDEENVEYRKIKALESNALLNHPLWLARVEGVRNSLKGVHKGPGASRELSFMSIPYFDDHFDLRQPRHLVGKTLVEVCPVIPDLPVGDDSTKATLVASSKLLGFALWEKKDLLLKAVEDAKTTPVHPDIQQVLGQYIEGIEDDLKELKVDPSLPNPEEMCLSLHKEMEALHGEKVVQEIGELYDEFVARRKREVARELEATKLRSRMEKVKETKEELLDKER
;
A
#
# COMPACT_ATOMS: atom_id res chain seq x y z
N MET A 1 -11.28 6.43 12.56
CA MET A 1 -11.01 7.01 13.91
C MET A 1 -10.33 5.96 14.79
N ILE A 2 -9.00 5.84 14.68
CA ILE A 2 -8.18 4.95 15.52
C ILE A 2 -8.13 5.56 16.93
N ARG A 3 -8.54 4.83 17.97
CA ARG A 3 -8.72 5.41 19.32
C ARG A 3 -7.62 5.03 20.31
N ASN A 4 -6.90 3.93 20.10
CA ASN A 4 -5.81 3.52 20.97
C ASN A 4 -4.45 3.61 20.26
N VAL A 5 -3.40 3.98 20.99
CA VAL A 5 -2.03 4.04 20.45
C VAL A 5 -1.54 2.65 20.02
N HIS A 6 -1.96 1.61 20.75
CA HIS A 6 -1.63 0.20 20.50
C HIS A 6 -2.27 -0.40 19.23
N GLU A 7 -3.16 0.33 18.54
CA GLU A 7 -3.83 -0.16 17.31
C GLU A 7 -2.99 0.07 16.05
N ILE A 8 -2.02 0.98 16.05
CA ILE A 8 -1.19 1.30 14.86
C ILE A 8 -0.32 0.11 14.43
N PRO A 9 0.48 -0.54 15.30
CA PRO A 9 1.33 -1.66 14.86
C PRO A 9 0.53 -2.84 14.29
N LEU A 10 -0.68 -3.08 14.81
CA LEU A 10 -1.59 -4.08 14.27
C LEU A 10 -2.12 -3.69 12.88
N LEU A 11 -2.46 -2.41 12.66
CA LEU A 11 -2.88 -1.92 11.35
C LEU A 11 -1.73 -2.00 10.34
N MET A 12 -0.51 -1.57 10.70
CA MET A 12 0.63 -1.65 9.78
C MET A 12 0.91 -3.10 9.37
N ARG A 13 0.93 -4.05 10.33
CA ARG A 13 1.05 -5.49 10.04
C ARG A 13 -0.04 -6.02 9.09
N VAL A 14 -1.27 -5.55 9.22
CA VAL A 14 -2.39 -5.93 8.33
C VAL A 14 -2.23 -5.37 6.91
N LEU A 15 -1.55 -4.23 6.75
CA LEU A 15 -1.28 -3.61 5.44
C LEU A 15 0.02 -4.12 4.79
N ASP A 16 1.03 -4.47 5.59
CA ASP A 16 2.21 -5.21 5.15
C ASP A 16 1.78 -6.54 4.51
N ASP A 17 0.85 -7.28 5.15
CA ASP A 17 0.19 -8.47 4.60
C ASP A 17 -1.25 -8.21 4.06
N ARG A 18 -1.41 -7.09 3.33
CA ARG A 18 -2.68 -6.72 2.67
C ARG A 18 -3.28 -7.82 1.78
N VAL A 19 -2.46 -8.72 1.25
CA VAL A 19 -2.88 -9.80 0.35
C VAL A 19 -3.63 -10.90 1.11
N ASN A 20 -3.10 -11.42 2.21
CA ASN A 20 -3.78 -12.47 2.98
C ASN A 20 -4.96 -11.91 3.80
N TYR A 21 -4.84 -10.69 4.32
CA TYR A 21 -5.95 -10.04 5.03
C TYR A 21 -7.04 -9.49 4.10
N GLY A 22 -6.73 -9.24 2.82
CA GLY A 22 -7.63 -8.61 1.86
C GLY A 22 -7.95 -7.14 2.21
N VAL A 23 -7.02 -6.45 2.88
CA VAL A 23 -7.19 -5.08 3.39
C VAL A 23 -6.25 -4.14 2.65
N PHE A 24 -6.82 -3.43 1.69
CA PHE A 24 -6.16 -2.39 0.91
C PHE A 24 -6.53 -1.01 1.49
N LEU A 25 -5.77 0.03 1.15
CA LEU A 25 -6.17 1.39 1.47
C LEU A 25 -7.22 1.86 0.44
N ASP A 26 -7.93 2.92 0.76
CA ASP A 26 -8.78 3.65 -0.18
C ASP A 26 -8.51 5.16 -0.03
N ASP A 27 -9.09 5.97 -0.91
CA ASP A 27 -8.88 7.43 -0.94
C ASP A 27 -9.11 8.15 0.39
N ALA A 28 -10.10 7.66 1.14
CA ALA A 28 -10.49 8.19 2.43
C ALA A 28 -9.53 7.72 3.54
N SER A 29 -9.21 6.42 3.54
CA SER A 29 -8.42 5.75 4.58
C SER A 29 -6.94 6.08 4.48
N SER A 30 -6.42 6.26 3.28
CA SER A 30 -5.04 6.69 3.01
C SER A 30 -4.76 8.08 3.58
N VAL A 31 -5.59 9.07 3.24
CA VAL A 31 -5.53 10.45 3.78
C VAL A 31 -5.63 10.42 5.30
N LEU A 32 -6.63 9.73 5.86
CA LEU A 32 -6.82 9.63 7.32
C LEU A 32 -5.63 8.96 8.04
N LEU A 33 -5.03 7.93 7.44
CA LEU A 33 -3.89 7.23 8.02
C LEU A 33 -2.63 8.10 7.98
N LEU A 34 -2.29 8.65 6.82
CA LEU A 34 -1.12 9.52 6.64
C LEU A 34 -1.20 10.76 7.53
N GLN A 35 -2.34 11.45 7.55
CA GLN A 35 -2.54 12.64 8.37
C GLN A 35 -2.41 12.31 9.87
N HIS A 36 -2.97 11.17 10.32
CA HIS A 36 -2.86 10.72 11.71
C HIS A 36 -1.44 10.32 12.14
N LEU A 37 -0.65 9.72 11.24
CA LEU A 37 0.74 9.32 11.51
C LEU A 37 1.67 10.54 11.53
N ILE A 38 1.52 11.48 10.59
CA ILE A 38 2.27 12.74 10.56
C ILE A 38 1.94 13.60 11.78
N GLN A 39 0.67 13.72 12.18
CA GLN A 39 0.26 14.42 13.42
C GLN A 39 0.80 13.78 14.71
N ARG A 40 1.29 12.54 14.65
CA ARG A 40 1.92 11.82 15.77
C ARG A 40 3.45 11.75 15.65
N GLU A 41 4.03 12.46 14.70
CA GLU A 41 5.47 12.45 14.38
C GLU A 41 6.04 11.05 14.03
N ASN A 42 5.17 10.07 13.75
CA ASN A 42 5.55 8.75 13.28
C ASN A 42 5.75 8.78 11.76
N PHE A 43 6.82 9.45 11.34
CA PHE A 43 7.17 9.61 9.93
C PHE A 43 7.56 8.28 9.28
N GLY A 44 8.09 7.32 10.06
CA GLY A 44 8.46 5.99 9.57
C GLY A 44 7.26 5.20 9.05
N ASP A 45 6.19 5.07 9.86
CA ASP A 45 4.96 4.41 9.41
C ASP A 45 4.17 5.25 8.38
N ALA A 46 4.29 6.58 8.40
CA ALA A 46 3.70 7.43 7.37
C ALA A 46 4.35 7.16 6.00
N ALA A 47 5.67 7.01 5.96
CA ALA A 47 6.37 6.57 4.75
C ALA A 47 5.99 5.13 4.36
N ARG A 48 5.84 4.19 5.31
CA ARG A 48 5.27 2.84 5.03
C ARG A 48 3.91 2.93 4.35
N ALA A 49 2.98 3.69 4.90
CA ALA A 49 1.65 3.88 4.32
C ALA A 49 1.73 4.45 2.89
N SER A 50 2.66 5.38 2.64
CA SER A 50 2.94 5.95 1.31
C SER A 50 3.42 4.89 0.32
N THR A 51 4.31 3.98 0.74
CA THR A 51 4.79 2.88 -0.13
C THR A 51 3.68 1.90 -0.51
N PHE A 52 2.65 1.72 0.32
CA PHE A 52 1.51 0.90 -0.06
C PHE A 52 0.71 1.53 -1.20
N LEU A 53 0.52 2.86 -1.22
CA LEU A 53 -0.19 3.55 -2.31
C LEU A 53 0.58 3.47 -3.63
N MET A 54 1.92 3.55 -3.56
CA MET A 54 2.82 3.30 -4.69
C MET A 54 2.63 1.86 -5.23
N LEU A 55 2.63 0.86 -4.35
CA LEU A 55 2.40 -0.56 -4.69
C LEU A 55 0.94 -0.92 -5.02
N GLN A 56 0.03 0.06 -5.02
CA GLN A 56 -1.37 -0.07 -5.47
C GLN A 56 -1.63 0.77 -6.75
N GLU A 57 -0.63 1.52 -7.24
CA GLU A 57 -0.73 2.45 -8.36
C GLU A 57 -1.83 3.54 -8.17
N GLU A 58 -2.03 4.02 -6.92
CA GLU A 58 -3.08 5.01 -6.57
C GLU A 58 -2.55 6.46 -6.41
N LEU A 59 -1.25 6.69 -6.61
CA LEU A 59 -0.59 7.99 -6.33
C LEU A 59 -1.03 9.15 -7.25
N ASP A 60 -1.62 8.86 -8.40
CA ASP A 60 -2.17 9.82 -9.37
C ASP A 60 -3.67 10.09 -9.14
N LEU A 61 -4.40 9.14 -8.54
CA LEU A 61 -5.85 9.25 -8.30
C LEU A 61 -6.21 10.30 -7.24
N ASN A 62 -5.35 10.49 -6.23
CA ASN A 62 -5.70 11.22 -5.02
C ASN A 62 -4.67 12.28 -4.59
N PRO A 63 -4.75 13.51 -5.14
CA PRO A 63 -3.88 14.64 -4.79
C PRO A 63 -3.72 14.97 -3.29
N MET A 64 -4.69 14.62 -2.42
CA MET A 64 -4.54 14.76 -0.97
C MET A 64 -3.61 13.70 -0.39
N ALA A 65 -3.78 12.44 -0.79
CA ALA A 65 -2.88 11.35 -0.44
C ALA A 65 -1.49 11.52 -1.08
N THR A 66 -1.40 12.04 -2.31
CA THR A 66 -0.13 12.36 -3.00
C THR A 66 0.69 13.39 -2.21
N THR A 67 0.08 14.52 -1.82
CA THR A 67 0.77 15.58 -1.05
C THR A 67 1.17 15.12 0.36
N LEU A 68 0.31 14.34 1.04
CA LEU A 68 0.64 13.71 2.32
C LEU A 68 1.78 12.68 2.19
N SER A 69 1.79 11.88 1.12
CA SER A 69 2.83 10.86 0.89
C SER A 69 4.19 11.48 0.62
N LEU A 70 4.21 12.55 -0.17
CA LEU A 70 5.42 13.32 -0.47
C LEU A 70 5.98 13.96 0.82
N LEU A 71 5.12 14.59 1.62
CA LEU A 71 5.46 15.13 2.94
C LEU A 71 5.99 14.05 3.89
N ALA A 72 5.33 12.90 3.97
CA ALA A 72 5.72 11.76 4.80
C ALA A 72 7.11 11.24 4.42
N CYS A 73 7.40 11.07 3.13
CA CYS A 73 8.68 10.57 2.65
C CYS A 73 9.83 11.56 2.94
N HIS A 74 9.65 12.85 2.68
CA HIS A 74 10.67 13.87 3.02
C HIS A 74 10.93 13.96 4.53
N LEU A 75 9.87 13.96 5.35
CA LEU A 75 9.99 13.95 6.82
C LEU A 75 10.68 12.68 7.32
N ALA A 76 10.35 11.50 6.78
CA ALA A 76 10.96 10.23 7.20
C ALA A 76 12.46 10.20 6.91
N VAL A 77 12.87 10.66 5.71
CA VAL A 77 14.27 10.63 5.28
C VAL A 77 15.13 11.67 6.03
N ARG A 78 14.56 12.84 6.38
CA ARG A 78 15.32 13.89 7.12
C ARG A 78 15.26 13.73 8.64
N ARG A 79 14.20 13.15 9.20
CA ARG A 79 13.94 13.08 10.66
C ARG A 79 13.97 11.68 11.28
N GLY A 80 14.00 10.62 10.47
CA GLY A 80 14.41 9.27 10.87
C GLY A 80 13.80 8.72 12.17
N SER A 81 12.47 8.76 12.32
CA SER A 81 11.72 8.26 13.49
C SER A 81 12.29 8.71 14.86
N ALA A 82 11.84 9.87 15.34
CA ALA A 82 12.28 10.47 16.61
C ALA A 82 11.86 9.71 17.90
N VAL A 83 11.50 8.43 17.79
CA VAL A 83 10.97 7.59 18.88
C VAL A 83 12.10 6.94 19.72
N GLU A 84 13.27 6.68 19.13
CA GLU A 84 14.38 5.98 19.81
C GLU A 84 15.67 6.82 19.87
N ALA A 85 15.57 8.01 20.47
CA ALA A 85 16.72 8.80 20.88
C ALA A 85 17.32 8.28 22.21
N ASP A 86 17.85 7.04 22.19
CA ASP A 86 18.64 6.45 23.29
C ASP A 86 20.11 6.26 22.88
N GLU A 87 21.04 6.41 23.83
CA GLU A 87 22.47 6.69 23.56
C GLU A 87 23.28 5.45 23.13
N GLY A 88 23.03 4.97 21.91
CA GLY A 88 23.84 3.90 21.30
C GLY A 88 23.25 3.23 20.06
N ALA A 89 21.99 3.53 19.71
CA ALA A 89 21.39 2.99 18.49
C ALA A 89 22.13 3.50 17.24
N LYS A 90 22.37 2.60 16.28
CA LYS A 90 22.65 3.01 14.88
C LYS A 90 21.38 3.69 14.35
N PRO A 91 21.46 4.67 13.42
CA PRO A 91 20.28 5.32 12.87
C PRO A 91 19.29 4.27 12.34
N GLY A 92 18.12 4.18 12.99
CA GLY A 92 17.11 3.13 12.81
C GLY A 92 16.38 3.27 11.48
N LEU A 93 17.00 2.74 10.43
CA LEU A 93 16.66 3.10 9.06
C LEU A 93 15.48 2.30 8.51
N PHE A 94 14.27 2.76 8.87
CA PHE A 94 12.96 2.15 8.54
C PHE A 94 12.73 0.79 9.26
N TRP A 95 11.48 0.32 9.30
CA TRP A 95 11.14 -0.94 9.96
C TRP A 95 11.72 -2.14 9.18
N GLU A 96 12.06 -3.22 9.87
CA GLU A 96 12.50 -4.46 9.23
C GLU A 96 11.31 -5.18 8.58
N TYR A 97 11.50 -5.73 7.37
CA TYR A 97 10.51 -6.59 6.73
C TYR A 97 10.72 -8.02 7.26
N GLU A 98 9.94 -8.39 8.29
CA GLU A 98 9.76 -9.80 8.65
C GLU A 98 9.10 -10.50 7.44
N GLU A 99 9.79 -11.45 6.82
CA GLU A 99 9.10 -12.37 5.91
C GLU A 99 8.01 -13.10 6.73
N PRO A 100 6.77 -13.23 6.22
CA PRO A 100 5.86 -14.21 6.80
C PRO A 100 6.57 -15.56 6.76
N PRO A 101 6.55 -16.34 7.86
CA PRO A 101 7.30 -17.60 7.90
C PRO A 101 6.84 -18.44 6.71
N ALA A 102 7.79 -18.92 5.91
CA ALA A 102 7.48 -19.89 4.88
C ALA A 102 6.74 -21.04 5.55
N GLU A 103 5.49 -21.27 5.15
CA GLU A 103 4.76 -22.45 5.58
C GLU A 103 5.56 -23.64 5.06
N GLU A 104 6.21 -24.38 5.97
CA GLU A 104 6.76 -25.69 5.64
C GLU A 104 5.54 -26.51 5.19
N GLU A 105 5.45 -26.77 3.88
CA GLU A 105 4.35 -27.54 3.30
C GLU A 105 4.46 -28.99 3.77
N ASP A 106 3.93 -29.26 4.97
CA ASP A 106 3.61 -30.60 5.46
C ASP A 106 2.68 -31.25 4.41
N GLU A 107 3.27 -32.06 3.51
CA GLU A 107 2.57 -32.72 2.41
C GLU A 107 1.39 -33.59 2.90
N GLU A 108 1.36 -33.93 4.19
CA GLU A 108 0.25 -34.61 4.85
C GLU A 108 -0.78 -33.61 5.43
N ASN A 109 -1.94 -33.57 4.77
CA ASN A 109 -3.28 -33.29 5.35
C ASN A 109 -3.90 -31.87 5.20
N VAL A 110 -3.66 -31.17 4.09
CA VAL A 110 -4.55 -30.07 3.64
C VAL A 110 -5.88 -30.62 3.09
N GLU A 111 -6.82 -30.99 3.98
CA GLU A 111 -8.19 -31.33 3.57
C GLU A 111 -8.93 -30.06 3.10
N TYR A 112 -8.83 -29.74 1.81
CA TYR A 112 -9.49 -28.60 1.18
C TYR A 112 -11.00 -28.57 1.46
N ARG A 113 -11.41 -27.74 2.43
CA ARG A 113 -12.82 -27.42 2.70
C ARG A 113 -13.43 -26.63 1.54
N LYS A 114 -13.92 -27.35 0.53
CA LYS A 114 -14.62 -26.80 -0.64
C LYS A 114 -15.69 -25.80 -0.21
N ILE A 115 -15.45 -24.52 -0.51
CA ILE A 115 -16.43 -23.45 -0.33
C ILE A 115 -17.59 -23.68 -1.31
N LYS A 116 -18.63 -24.36 -0.84
CA LYS A 116 -19.80 -24.81 -1.61
C LYS A 116 -20.80 -23.67 -1.89
N ALA A 117 -20.28 -22.51 -2.31
CA ALA A 117 -21.02 -21.28 -2.59
C ALA A 117 -20.82 -20.75 -4.03
N LEU A 118 -19.80 -21.24 -4.75
CA LEU A 118 -19.50 -20.77 -6.12
C LEU A 118 -20.49 -21.29 -7.18
N GLU A 119 -21.19 -22.41 -6.93
CA GLU A 119 -22.17 -23.00 -7.86
C GLU A 119 -23.43 -22.12 -8.06
N SER A 120 -23.61 -21.07 -7.25
CA SER A 120 -24.80 -20.19 -7.28
C SER A 120 -24.61 -18.87 -8.03
N ASN A 121 -23.40 -18.54 -8.47
CA ASN A 121 -23.10 -17.18 -8.96
C ASN A 121 -23.37 -17.02 -10.46
N ALA A 122 -24.44 -16.29 -10.81
CA ALA A 122 -24.93 -16.14 -12.19
C ALA A 122 -23.90 -15.58 -13.18
N LEU A 123 -22.91 -14.81 -12.71
CA LEU A 123 -21.81 -14.28 -13.52
C LEU A 123 -20.93 -15.37 -14.16
N LEU A 124 -20.77 -16.53 -13.50
CA LEU A 124 -20.00 -17.66 -14.01
C LEU A 124 -20.70 -18.40 -15.16
N ASN A 125 -22.02 -18.20 -15.33
CA ASN A 125 -22.79 -18.76 -16.44
C ASN A 125 -22.90 -17.79 -17.64
N HIS A 126 -22.19 -16.66 -17.63
CA HIS A 126 -22.23 -15.70 -18.73
C HIS A 126 -21.59 -16.30 -20.01
N PRO A 127 -22.25 -16.26 -21.19
CA PRO A 127 -21.75 -16.95 -22.40
C PRO A 127 -20.34 -16.54 -22.84
N LEU A 128 -19.95 -15.27 -22.65
CA LEU A 128 -18.59 -14.81 -22.97
C LEU A 128 -17.53 -15.36 -21.99
N TRP A 129 -17.89 -15.59 -20.72
CA TRP A 129 -17.00 -16.19 -19.74
C TRP A 129 -16.81 -17.68 -20.03
N LEU A 130 -17.91 -18.39 -20.30
CA LEU A 130 -17.90 -19.78 -20.75
C LEU A 130 -17.08 -19.95 -22.04
N ALA A 131 -17.26 -19.09 -23.04
CA ALA A 131 -16.47 -19.13 -24.28
C ALA A 131 -14.97 -18.89 -24.05
N ARG A 132 -14.60 -17.98 -23.13
CA ARG A 132 -13.20 -17.71 -22.78
C ARG A 132 -12.56 -18.88 -22.02
N VAL A 133 -13.29 -19.48 -21.09
CA VAL A 133 -12.87 -20.70 -20.36
C VAL A 133 -12.78 -21.91 -21.31
N GLU A 134 -13.74 -22.10 -22.21
CA GLU A 134 -13.70 -23.19 -23.19
C GLU A 134 -12.55 -23.00 -24.20
N GLY A 135 -12.22 -21.75 -24.56
CA GLY A 135 -11.03 -21.40 -25.35
C GLY A 135 -9.73 -21.83 -24.66
N VAL A 136 -9.52 -21.42 -23.40
CA VAL A 136 -8.36 -21.84 -22.58
C VAL A 136 -8.33 -23.37 -22.42
N ARG A 137 -9.48 -23.99 -22.14
CA ARG A 137 -9.65 -25.45 -22.03
C ARG A 137 -9.31 -26.17 -23.33
N ASN A 138 -9.59 -25.58 -24.49
CA ASN A 138 -9.25 -26.16 -25.80
C ASN A 138 -7.76 -26.04 -26.10
N SER A 139 -7.10 -24.93 -25.77
CA SER A 139 -5.63 -24.82 -25.84
C SER A 139 -4.94 -25.86 -24.94
N LEU A 140 -5.52 -26.17 -23.78
CA LEU A 140 -5.01 -27.19 -22.85
C LEU A 140 -5.24 -28.65 -23.32
N LYS A 141 -6.12 -28.91 -24.30
CA LYS A 141 -6.37 -30.27 -24.83
C LYS A 141 -5.23 -30.85 -25.67
N GLY A 142 -4.20 -30.05 -26.00
CA GLY A 142 -3.02 -30.52 -26.72
C GLY A 142 -2.11 -31.48 -25.91
N VAL A 143 -2.28 -31.58 -24.59
CA VAL A 143 -1.35 -32.30 -23.70
C VAL A 143 -2.03 -33.46 -22.95
N HIS A 144 -1.86 -34.65 -23.50
CA HIS A 144 -2.09 -35.96 -22.85
C HIS A 144 -0.77 -36.75 -22.91
N LYS A 145 -0.42 -37.65 -21.98
CA LYS A 145 -1.24 -38.47 -21.07
C LYS A 145 -0.59 -38.61 -19.68
N GLY A 146 -1.39 -38.94 -18.66
CA GLY A 146 -0.91 -39.43 -17.36
C GLY A 146 -2.01 -39.42 -16.29
N PRO A 147 -2.50 -40.58 -15.80
CA PRO A 147 -3.48 -40.62 -14.71
C PRO A 147 -2.75 -40.59 -13.35
N GLY A 148 -2.97 -39.54 -12.57
CA GLY A 148 -2.45 -39.42 -11.20
C GLY A 148 -1.87 -38.05 -10.82
N ALA A 149 -1.48 -37.24 -11.82
CA ALA A 149 -0.97 -35.90 -11.55
C ALA A 149 -2.12 -34.92 -11.21
N SER A 150 -2.32 -34.67 -9.92
CA SER A 150 -2.80 -33.37 -9.47
C SER A 150 -1.88 -32.31 -10.07
N ARG A 151 -2.42 -31.32 -10.76
CA ARG A 151 -1.64 -30.14 -11.12
C ARG A 151 -1.82 -29.15 -9.98
N GLU A 152 -0.79 -28.97 -9.17
CA GLU A 152 -0.60 -27.69 -8.51
C GLU A 152 -0.74 -26.60 -9.57
N LEU A 153 -1.46 -25.53 -9.23
CA LEU A 153 -1.26 -24.25 -9.88
C LEU A 153 0.03 -23.69 -9.32
N SER A 154 1.17 -24.16 -9.83
CA SER A 154 2.46 -23.57 -9.51
C SER A 154 2.37 -22.09 -9.82
N PHE A 155 2.38 -21.25 -8.77
CA PHE A 155 2.45 -19.81 -8.94
C PHE A 155 3.65 -19.54 -9.83
N MET A 156 3.39 -18.93 -11.00
CA MET A 156 4.40 -18.76 -12.02
C MET A 156 5.41 -17.75 -11.49
N SER A 157 6.51 -18.24 -10.91
CA SER A 157 7.62 -17.42 -10.43
C SER A 157 8.11 -16.59 -11.60
N ILE A 158 7.77 -15.30 -11.60
CA ILE A 158 8.11 -14.38 -12.68
C ILE A 158 9.63 -14.28 -12.66
N PRO A 159 10.37 -14.77 -13.67
CA PRO A 159 11.83 -14.89 -13.61
C PRO A 159 12.52 -13.55 -13.94
N TYR A 160 11.82 -12.45 -13.68
CA TYR A 160 12.17 -11.10 -14.08
C TYR A 160 11.86 -10.19 -12.90
N PHE A 161 12.90 -9.65 -12.29
CA PHE A 161 12.81 -8.66 -11.22
C PHE A 161 12.26 -7.37 -11.80
N ASP A 162 11.03 -6.98 -11.45
CA ASP A 162 10.30 -5.90 -12.12
C ASP A 162 10.55 -4.51 -11.52
N ASP A 163 11.36 -4.43 -10.47
CA ASP A 163 11.69 -3.19 -9.75
C ASP A 163 10.43 -2.50 -9.16
N HIS A 164 9.31 -3.22 -9.04
CA HIS A 164 8.05 -2.75 -8.47
C HIS A 164 7.64 -3.63 -7.28
N PHE A 165 7.29 -4.90 -7.49
CA PHE A 165 6.80 -5.78 -6.43
C PHE A 165 7.92 -6.53 -5.70
N ASP A 166 9.11 -6.62 -6.31
CA ASP A 166 10.28 -7.29 -5.72
C ASP A 166 11.07 -6.41 -4.72
N LEU A 167 10.73 -5.12 -4.58
CA LEU A 167 11.44 -4.21 -3.68
C LEU A 167 11.07 -4.47 -2.21
N ARG A 168 12.03 -5.02 -1.45
CA ARG A 168 11.85 -5.32 -0.01
C ARG A 168 12.63 -4.41 0.93
N GLN A 169 13.68 -3.73 0.46
CA GLN A 169 14.38 -2.73 1.27
C GLN A 169 13.48 -1.50 1.44
N PRO A 170 13.11 -1.07 2.66
CA PRO A 170 12.18 0.05 2.83
C PRO A 170 12.75 1.37 2.29
N ARG A 171 14.07 1.56 2.40
CA ARG A 171 14.81 2.68 1.78
C ARG A 171 14.58 2.72 0.26
N HIS A 172 14.60 1.57 -0.42
CA HIS A 172 14.33 1.47 -1.85
C HIS A 172 12.85 1.74 -2.16
N LEU A 173 11.91 1.23 -1.34
CA LEU A 173 10.48 1.48 -1.50
C LEU A 173 10.13 2.98 -1.34
N VAL A 174 10.68 3.66 -0.32
CA VAL A 174 10.51 5.10 -0.12
C VAL A 174 11.22 5.90 -1.22
N GLY A 175 12.41 5.47 -1.64
CA GLY A 175 13.12 6.05 -2.77
C GLY A 175 12.31 5.99 -4.07
N LYS A 176 11.74 4.82 -4.39
CA LYS A 176 10.83 4.66 -5.52
C LYS A 176 9.56 5.50 -5.36
N THR A 177 8.95 5.51 -4.17
CA THR A 177 7.74 6.32 -3.90
C THR A 177 7.96 7.81 -4.17
N LEU A 178 9.12 8.37 -3.79
CA LEU A 178 9.48 9.75 -4.15
C LEU A 178 9.58 9.98 -5.68
N VAL A 179 10.04 8.97 -6.44
CA VAL A 179 10.12 9.05 -7.91
C VAL A 179 8.75 8.91 -8.56
N GLU A 180 7.91 7.94 -8.15
CA GLU A 180 6.60 7.68 -8.75
C GLU A 180 5.56 8.77 -8.44
N VAL A 181 5.74 9.54 -7.35
CA VAL A 181 4.95 10.77 -7.13
C VAL A 181 5.33 11.90 -8.10
N CYS A 182 6.57 11.96 -8.60
CA CYS A 182 7.06 13.13 -9.36
C CYS A 182 6.27 13.47 -10.64
N PRO A 183 5.75 12.52 -11.44
CA PRO A 183 4.89 12.83 -12.58
C PRO A 183 3.59 13.54 -12.22
N VAL A 184 3.07 13.37 -10.99
CA VAL A 184 1.78 13.91 -10.54
C VAL A 184 1.92 15.37 -10.04
N ILE A 185 3.09 15.74 -9.50
CA ILE A 185 3.32 17.08 -8.90
C ILE A 185 3.00 18.26 -9.85
N PRO A 186 3.36 18.25 -11.15
CA PRO A 186 3.02 19.34 -12.07
C PRO A 186 1.51 19.58 -12.20
N ASP A 187 0.73 18.51 -12.26
CA ASP A 187 -0.72 18.53 -12.51
C ASP A 187 -1.56 18.82 -11.25
N LEU A 188 -0.92 18.93 -10.08
CA LEU A 188 -1.60 19.36 -8.84
C LEU A 188 -2.24 20.76 -9.02
N PRO A 189 -3.49 20.98 -8.56
CA PRO A 189 -4.20 22.25 -8.73
C PRO A 189 -3.74 23.39 -7.80
N VAL A 190 -2.63 23.20 -7.09
CA VAL A 190 -2.13 24.09 -6.03
C VAL A 190 -0.61 24.29 -6.11
N GLY A 191 -0.11 25.35 -5.48
CA GLY A 191 1.29 25.79 -5.56
C GLY A 191 1.70 26.34 -6.93
N ASP A 192 2.78 27.13 -6.94
CA ASP A 192 3.35 27.70 -8.16
C ASP A 192 4.28 26.72 -8.89
N ASP A 193 4.47 26.95 -10.19
CA ASP A 193 5.28 26.09 -11.07
C ASP A 193 6.76 26.02 -10.66
N SER A 194 7.30 27.05 -9.99
CA SER A 194 8.69 27.05 -9.52
C SER A 194 8.84 26.16 -8.28
N THR A 195 7.92 26.24 -7.32
CA THR A 195 7.85 25.32 -6.17
C THR A 195 7.65 23.88 -6.63
N LYS A 196 6.72 23.63 -7.57
CA LYS A 196 6.51 22.29 -8.17
C LYS A 196 7.78 21.75 -8.84
N ALA A 197 8.43 22.53 -9.70
CA ALA A 197 9.65 22.10 -10.40
C ALA A 197 10.81 21.84 -9.43
N THR A 198 11.00 22.71 -8.44
CA THR A 198 12.00 22.56 -7.36
C THR A 198 11.77 21.27 -6.57
N LEU A 199 10.51 20.97 -6.25
CA LEU A 199 10.14 19.79 -5.47
C LEU A 199 10.25 18.49 -6.29
N VAL A 200 9.91 18.51 -7.59
CA VAL A 200 10.16 17.40 -8.52
C VAL A 200 11.66 17.11 -8.63
N ALA A 201 12.51 18.12 -8.83
CA ALA A 201 13.96 17.94 -8.90
C ALA A 201 14.51 17.36 -7.58
N SER A 202 14.14 17.96 -6.44
CA SER A 202 14.54 17.51 -5.11
C SER A 202 14.13 16.07 -4.82
N SER A 203 12.90 15.69 -5.19
CA SER A 203 12.32 14.36 -4.91
C SER A 203 12.87 13.29 -5.85
N LYS A 204 13.13 13.60 -7.14
CA LYS A 204 13.84 12.69 -8.07
C LYS A 204 15.26 12.40 -7.60
N LEU A 205 16.04 13.43 -7.25
CA LEU A 205 17.42 13.27 -6.77
C LEU A 205 17.45 12.38 -5.53
N LEU A 206 16.64 12.72 -4.52
CA LEU A 206 16.58 11.96 -3.28
C LEU A 206 16.07 10.53 -3.50
N GLY A 207 15.03 10.37 -4.33
CA GLY A 207 14.42 9.08 -4.63
C GLY A 207 15.35 8.11 -5.34
N PHE A 208 16.04 8.53 -6.40
CA PHE A 208 17.02 7.69 -7.10
C PHE A 208 18.25 7.37 -6.23
N ALA A 209 18.63 8.24 -5.29
CA ALA A 209 19.72 7.96 -4.36
C ALA A 209 19.33 6.89 -3.33
N LEU A 210 18.14 7.03 -2.72
CA LEU A 210 17.60 6.04 -1.78
C LEU A 210 17.33 4.68 -2.44
N TRP A 211 16.95 4.66 -3.72
CA TRP A 211 16.75 3.46 -4.54
C TRP A 211 18.04 2.95 -5.23
N GLU A 212 19.19 3.58 -4.97
CA GLU A 212 20.53 3.22 -5.47
C GLU A 212 20.68 3.15 -7.01
N LYS A 213 19.74 3.76 -7.76
CA LYS A 213 19.75 3.78 -9.23
C LYS A 213 20.70 4.85 -9.78
N LYS A 214 22.02 4.63 -9.63
CA LYS A 214 23.08 5.59 -10.01
C LYS A 214 22.92 6.14 -11.45
N ASP A 215 22.59 5.29 -12.43
CA ASP A 215 22.40 5.70 -13.84
C ASP A 215 21.16 6.59 -14.10
N LEU A 216 20.23 6.64 -13.15
CA LEU A 216 19.06 7.54 -13.17
C LEU A 216 19.33 8.80 -12.34
N LEU A 217 20.03 8.65 -11.22
CA LEU A 217 20.49 9.79 -10.40
C LEU A 217 21.39 10.74 -11.19
N LEU A 218 22.37 10.24 -11.94
CA LEU A 218 23.26 11.08 -12.76
C LEU A 218 22.48 11.88 -13.83
N LYS A 219 21.41 11.30 -14.39
CA LYS A 219 20.50 12.02 -15.32
C LYS A 219 19.68 13.08 -14.59
N ALA A 220 19.16 12.75 -13.40
CA ALA A 220 18.44 13.71 -12.56
C ALA A 220 19.34 14.87 -12.08
N VAL A 221 20.63 14.64 -11.87
CA VAL A 221 21.62 15.70 -11.60
C VAL A 221 21.78 16.61 -12.81
N GLU A 222 21.93 16.05 -14.02
CA GLU A 222 22.02 16.85 -15.26
C GLU A 222 20.76 17.70 -15.49
N ASP A 223 19.56 17.11 -15.36
CA ASP A 223 18.27 17.83 -15.43
C ASP A 223 18.25 18.99 -14.39
N ALA A 224 18.67 18.71 -13.16
CA ALA A 224 18.68 19.64 -12.03
C ALA A 224 19.78 20.71 -12.09
N LYS A 225 20.68 20.72 -13.09
CA LYS A 225 21.57 21.88 -13.34
C LYS A 225 20.77 23.14 -13.73
N THR A 226 19.57 22.96 -14.29
CA THR A 226 18.70 24.06 -14.72
C THR A 226 17.80 24.60 -13.60
N THR A 227 17.29 23.71 -12.75
CA THR A 227 16.33 24.00 -11.67
C THR A 227 17.05 24.19 -10.34
N PRO A 228 16.84 25.30 -9.60
CA PRO A 228 17.47 25.47 -8.30
C PRO A 228 16.94 24.44 -7.28
N VAL A 229 17.81 23.96 -6.38
CA VAL A 229 17.45 23.04 -5.29
C VAL A 229 17.93 23.55 -3.93
N HIS A 230 17.27 23.12 -2.86
CA HIS A 230 17.62 23.50 -1.48
C HIS A 230 18.90 22.77 -1.00
N PRO A 231 19.83 23.44 -0.28
CA PRO A 231 21.11 22.85 0.15
C PRO A 231 20.99 21.54 0.93
N ASP A 232 19.95 21.36 1.76
CA ASP A 232 19.68 20.10 2.48
C ASP A 232 19.73 18.86 1.58
N ILE A 233 19.28 18.97 0.31
CA ILE A 233 19.29 17.84 -0.63
C ILE A 233 20.73 17.36 -0.89
N GLN A 234 21.71 18.26 -1.08
CA GLN A 234 23.12 17.86 -1.20
C GLN A 234 23.64 17.18 0.08
N GLN A 235 23.29 17.73 1.25
CA GLN A 235 23.72 17.17 2.54
C GLN A 235 23.17 15.75 2.76
N VAL A 236 21.91 15.50 2.39
CA VAL A 236 21.27 14.19 2.51
C VAL A 236 21.80 13.21 1.45
N LEU A 237 21.99 13.65 0.20
CA LEU A 237 22.56 12.81 -0.87
C LEU A 237 23.95 12.27 -0.51
N GLY A 238 24.81 13.12 0.06
CA GLY A 238 26.15 12.73 0.50
C GLY A 238 26.20 11.69 1.63
N GLN A 239 25.07 11.41 2.31
CA GLN A 239 24.97 10.33 3.30
C GLN A 239 24.64 8.97 2.69
N TYR A 240 24.02 8.95 1.50
CA TYR A 240 23.48 7.73 0.90
C TYR A 240 24.32 7.16 -0.25
N ILE A 241 25.13 7.97 -0.95
CA ILE A 241 26.00 7.47 -2.03
C ILE A 241 27.43 8.05 -1.95
N GLU A 242 28.37 7.16 -1.65
CA GLU A 242 29.81 7.41 -1.82
C GLU A 242 30.18 7.71 -3.29
N GLY A 243 31.04 8.70 -3.49
CA GLY A 243 31.67 9.00 -4.78
C GLY A 243 30.88 9.93 -5.72
N ILE A 244 29.73 10.46 -5.31
CA ILE A 244 28.93 11.44 -6.06
C ILE A 244 29.26 12.91 -5.71
N GLU A 245 30.22 13.12 -4.79
CA GLU A 245 30.62 14.44 -4.29
C GLU A 245 31.04 15.45 -5.36
N ASP A 246 31.62 15.01 -6.48
CA ASP A 246 32.01 15.90 -7.58
C ASP A 246 30.81 16.31 -8.44
N ASP A 247 29.92 15.38 -8.78
CA ASP A 247 28.68 15.67 -9.54
C ASP A 247 27.76 16.64 -8.78
N LEU A 248 27.68 16.52 -7.45
CA LEU A 248 26.87 17.42 -6.61
C LEU A 248 27.32 18.88 -6.69
N LYS A 249 28.59 19.16 -6.98
CA LYS A 249 29.13 20.54 -7.06
C LYS A 249 28.60 21.31 -8.28
N GLU A 250 28.05 20.61 -9.27
CA GLU A 250 27.44 21.22 -10.46
C GLU A 250 25.94 21.54 -10.28
N LEU A 251 25.31 21.10 -9.18
CA LEU A 251 23.92 21.44 -8.88
C LEU A 251 23.76 22.93 -8.55
N LYS A 252 22.69 23.53 -9.08
CA LYS A 252 22.31 24.90 -8.79
C LYS A 252 21.63 24.96 -7.41
N VAL A 253 22.36 25.39 -6.38
CA VAL A 253 21.82 25.52 -5.01
C VAL A 253 21.32 26.94 -4.75
N ASP A 254 20.15 27.05 -4.12
CA ASP A 254 19.62 28.34 -3.63
C ASP A 254 19.17 28.22 -2.15
N PRO A 255 19.94 28.78 -1.19
CA PRO A 255 19.58 28.78 0.23
C PRO A 255 18.42 29.72 0.62
N SER A 256 17.81 30.44 -0.33
CA SER A 256 16.63 31.29 -0.09
C SER A 256 15.30 30.61 -0.40
N LEU A 257 15.34 29.42 -1.03
CA LEU A 257 14.17 28.56 -1.19
C LEU A 257 13.69 28.01 0.17
N PRO A 258 12.40 27.71 0.36
CA PRO A 258 11.94 26.88 1.47
C PRO A 258 12.55 25.48 1.37
N ASN A 259 12.64 24.76 2.49
CA ASN A 259 13.08 23.37 2.45
C ASN A 259 11.97 22.44 1.89
N PRO A 260 12.30 21.22 1.42
CA PRO A 260 11.31 20.30 0.84
C PRO A 260 10.16 19.92 1.78
N GLU A 261 10.39 19.84 3.10
CA GLU A 261 9.31 19.60 4.08
C GLU A 261 8.29 20.75 4.07
N GLU A 262 8.76 22.00 4.04
CA GLU A 262 7.94 23.21 3.98
C GLU A 262 7.17 23.33 2.65
N MET A 263 7.81 23.04 1.52
CA MET A 263 7.15 23.03 0.20
C MET A 263 6.04 21.95 0.13
N CYS A 264 6.28 20.76 0.68
CA CYS A 264 5.24 19.74 0.78
C CYS A 264 4.10 20.19 1.71
N LEU A 265 4.42 20.86 2.81
CA LEU A 265 3.44 21.31 3.80
C LEU A 265 2.61 22.51 3.31
N SER A 266 3.13 23.41 2.47
CA SER A 266 2.32 24.46 1.83
C SER A 266 1.37 23.86 0.79
N LEU A 267 1.87 23.01 -0.11
CA LEU A 267 1.06 22.27 -1.09
C LEU A 267 -0.06 21.49 -0.41
N HIS A 268 0.23 20.76 0.67
CA HIS A 268 -0.79 20.01 1.39
C HIS A 268 -1.86 20.91 2.04
N LYS A 269 -1.48 22.06 2.62
CA LYS A 269 -2.45 23.01 3.19
C LYS A 269 -3.36 23.64 2.14
N GLU A 270 -2.82 23.94 0.95
CA GLU A 270 -3.63 24.41 -0.18
C GLU A 270 -4.57 23.29 -0.70
N MET A 271 -4.10 22.04 -0.75
CA MET A 271 -4.93 20.87 -1.06
C MET A 271 -6.07 20.67 -0.04
N GLU A 272 -5.77 20.75 1.26
CA GLU A 272 -6.73 20.61 2.36
C GLU A 272 -7.79 21.71 2.31
N ALA A 273 -7.39 22.96 2.02
CA ALA A 273 -8.31 24.08 1.84
C ALA A 273 -9.21 23.94 0.60
N LEU A 274 -8.76 23.24 -0.45
CA LEU A 274 -9.50 23.07 -1.71
C LEU A 274 -10.41 21.82 -1.72
N HIS A 275 -10.02 20.74 -1.03
CA HIS A 275 -10.68 19.43 -1.10
C HIS A 275 -11.10 18.84 0.26
N GLY A 276 -10.69 19.42 1.39
CA GLY A 276 -10.92 18.84 2.73
C GLY A 276 -12.39 18.59 3.06
N GLU A 277 -13.28 19.55 2.78
CA GLU A 277 -14.73 19.38 3.02
C GLU A 277 -15.31 18.22 2.20
N LYS A 278 -14.90 18.08 0.94
CA LYS A 278 -15.34 16.99 0.04
C LYS A 278 -14.89 15.63 0.59
N VAL A 279 -13.62 15.50 0.95
CA VAL A 279 -13.07 14.23 1.49
C VAL A 279 -13.74 13.88 2.82
N VAL A 280 -14.03 14.85 3.69
CA VAL A 280 -14.79 14.63 4.94
C VAL A 280 -16.23 14.17 4.66
N GLN A 281 -16.90 14.69 3.63
CA GLN A 281 -18.21 14.20 3.20
C GLN A 281 -18.13 12.75 2.69
N GLU A 282 -17.17 12.44 1.81
CA GLU A 282 -16.98 11.10 1.22
C GLU A 282 -16.66 10.04 2.30
N ILE A 283 -15.82 10.39 3.30
CA ILE A 283 -15.59 9.59 4.51
C ILE A 283 -16.90 9.31 5.26
N GLY A 284 -17.77 10.31 5.40
CA GLY A 284 -19.05 10.20 6.11
C GLY A 284 -20.03 9.25 5.39
N GLU A 285 -20.20 9.42 4.09
CA GLU A 285 -21.09 8.60 3.26
C GLU A 285 -20.64 7.14 3.21
N LEU A 286 -19.32 6.91 3.03
CA LEU A 286 -18.73 5.56 3.01
C LEU A 286 -18.83 4.87 4.38
N TYR A 287 -18.67 5.61 5.49
CA TYR A 287 -18.88 5.08 6.84
C TYR A 287 -20.34 4.69 7.10
N ASP A 288 -21.31 5.52 6.70
CA ASP A 288 -22.73 5.20 6.86
C ASP A 288 -23.17 4.02 5.98
N GLU A 289 -22.65 3.88 4.75
CA GLU A 289 -22.89 2.69 3.93
C GLU A 289 -22.27 1.44 4.56
N PHE A 290 -21.03 1.52 5.07
CA PHE A 290 -20.37 0.43 5.79
C PHE A 290 -21.19 0.00 7.02
N VAL A 291 -21.68 0.95 7.81
CA VAL A 291 -22.53 0.68 8.98
C VAL A 291 -23.87 0.06 8.56
N ALA A 292 -24.50 0.55 7.49
CA ALA A 292 -25.73 -0.02 6.95
C ALA A 292 -25.53 -1.43 6.35
N ARG A 293 -24.39 -1.69 5.70
CA ARG A 293 -23.97 -3.01 5.21
C ARG A 293 -23.75 -3.97 6.38
N ARG A 294 -22.92 -3.60 7.36
CA ARG A 294 -22.64 -4.41 8.56
C ARG A 294 -23.91 -4.73 9.36
N LYS A 295 -24.84 -3.79 9.53
CA LYS A 295 -26.15 -4.04 10.16
C LYS A 295 -26.98 -5.09 9.40
N ARG A 296 -27.01 -5.04 8.06
CA ARG A 296 -27.70 -6.04 7.22
C ARG A 296 -27.09 -7.44 7.35
N GLU A 297 -25.76 -7.54 7.32
CA GLU A 297 -25.06 -8.83 7.43
C GLU A 297 -25.21 -9.46 8.83
N VAL A 298 -25.08 -8.67 9.91
CA VAL A 298 -25.31 -9.14 11.28
C VAL A 298 -26.76 -9.62 11.47
N ALA A 299 -27.75 -8.94 10.90
CA ALA A 299 -29.14 -9.38 10.93
C ALA A 299 -29.34 -10.71 10.16
N ARG A 300 -28.67 -10.89 9.01
CA ARG A 300 -28.73 -12.12 8.21
C ARG A 300 -28.16 -13.32 8.97
N GLU A 301 -26.97 -13.19 9.55
CA GLU A 301 -26.35 -14.28 10.33
C GLU A 301 -27.11 -14.57 11.65
N LEU A 302 -27.74 -13.57 12.26
CA LEU A 302 -28.60 -13.78 13.41
C LEU A 302 -29.84 -14.63 13.06
N GLU A 303 -30.51 -14.35 11.94
CA GLU A 303 -31.64 -15.18 11.47
C GLU A 303 -31.19 -16.56 10.98
N ALA A 304 -30.06 -16.66 10.28
CA ALA A 304 -29.47 -17.95 9.90
C ALA A 304 -29.15 -18.81 11.14
N THR A 305 -28.63 -18.20 12.21
CA THR A 305 -28.32 -18.90 13.48
C THR A 305 -29.58 -19.31 14.24
N LYS A 306 -30.62 -18.45 14.29
CA LYS A 306 -31.95 -18.83 14.82
C LYS A 306 -32.55 -20.00 14.04
N LEU A 307 -32.42 -20.02 12.71
CA LEU A 307 -32.92 -21.09 11.86
C LEU A 307 -32.13 -22.39 12.08
N ARG A 308 -30.80 -22.33 12.17
CA ARG A 308 -29.93 -23.48 12.53
C ARG A 308 -30.39 -24.13 13.83
N SER A 309 -30.49 -23.36 14.92
CA SER A 309 -30.94 -23.88 16.24
C SER A 309 -32.40 -24.39 16.24
N ARG A 310 -33.29 -23.82 15.42
CA ARG A 310 -34.66 -24.36 15.24
C ARG A 310 -34.66 -25.72 14.54
N MET A 311 -33.86 -25.88 13.48
CA MET A 311 -33.77 -27.17 12.77
C MET A 311 -33.09 -28.25 13.61
N GLU A 312 -32.13 -27.86 14.44
CA GLU A 312 -31.46 -28.74 15.41
C GLU A 312 -32.46 -29.32 16.42
N LYS A 313 -33.25 -28.47 17.08
CA LYS A 313 -34.33 -28.90 17.99
C LYS A 313 -35.39 -29.77 17.33
N VAL A 314 -35.68 -29.55 16.05
CA VAL A 314 -36.61 -30.39 15.28
C VAL A 314 -36.01 -31.77 14.96
N LYS A 315 -34.68 -31.90 14.82
CA LYS A 315 -34.01 -33.21 14.73
C LYS A 315 -34.03 -33.93 16.08
N GLU A 316 -33.59 -33.26 17.15
CA GLU A 316 -33.59 -33.80 18.52
C GLU A 316 -34.97 -34.35 18.90
N THR A 317 -36.03 -33.56 18.69
CA THR A 317 -37.42 -33.95 18.96
C THR A 317 -37.86 -35.16 18.10
N LYS A 318 -37.37 -35.26 16.86
CA LYS A 318 -37.72 -36.37 15.96
C LYS A 318 -37.00 -37.67 16.34
N GLU A 319 -35.74 -37.58 16.74
CA GLU A 319 -34.95 -38.71 17.23
C GLU A 319 -35.55 -39.22 18.55
N GLU A 320 -35.88 -38.31 19.48
CA GLU A 320 -36.64 -38.61 20.70
C GLU A 320 -37.99 -39.31 20.47
N LEU A 321 -38.67 -39.06 19.35
CA LEU A 321 -39.94 -39.71 19.03
C LEU A 321 -39.72 -41.12 18.43
N LEU A 322 -38.73 -41.27 17.54
CA LEU A 322 -38.38 -42.56 16.94
C LEU A 322 -37.88 -43.58 17.99
N ASP A 323 -37.16 -43.13 19.02
CA ASP A 323 -36.74 -43.99 20.12
C ASP A 323 -37.87 -44.31 21.13
N LYS A 324 -39.01 -43.59 21.08
CA LYS A 324 -40.22 -43.90 21.86
C LYS A 324 -41.22 -44.78 21.09
N GLU A 325 -40.99 -45.04 19.80
CA GLU A 325 -41.77 -45.93 18.94
C GLU A 325 -41.14 -47.34 18.79
N ARG A 326 -40.10 -47.65 19.58
CA ARG A 326 -39.34 -48.92 19.57
C ARG A 326 -39.53 -49.75 20.83
#